data_AF-A0A1N7KGM1-F1
#
_entry.id   AF-A0A1N7KGM1-F1
#
_cell.length_a   1.000
_cell.length_b   1.000
_cell.length_c   1.000
_cell.angle_alpha   90.00
_cell.angle_beta   90.00
_cell.angle_gamma   90.00
#
_symmetry.space_group_name_H-M   'P 1'
#
loop_
_entity.id
_entity.type
_entity.pdbx_description
1 polymer ?
#
loop_
_entity_poly.entity_id
_entity_poly.type
_entity_poly.pdbx_seq_one_letter_code
_entity_poly.pdbx_strand_id
1 'polypeptide(L)'
;MVWNREIAGSFVAFLMVICLLLLVVKRRQLEKGSSYFIAALTILTFIEIFCTVQRFFDKTFNSSILYVIGINFFVFLLFLLYFQSILLSKKLKKINFSLIVLFLLNYLVSAMVFENFFTIFPFFSYFLEVVLLSGSIFLVMSQTFNSDKILGLGHYFPFWVCISLLVTYLGVLPLLVISYTATNLINLNIFFVLLFLVNVAGYTILLLGILKAKRDI
;
A
#
# COMPACT_ATOMS: atom_id res chain seq x y z
N MET A 1 5.89 -26.72 12.88
CA MET A 1 6.44 -25.48 13.50
C MET A 1 5.30 -24.48 13.65
N VAL A 2 5.07 -24.00 14.87
CA VAL A 2 4.08 -22.93 15.14
C VAL A 2 4.71 -21.62 14.67
N TRP A 3 4.23 -21.07 13.55
CA TRP A 3 4.68 -19.76 13.08
C TRP A 3 4.26 -18.69 14.10
N ASN A 4 5.24 -17.99 14.67
CA ASN A 4 4.95 -16.95 15.65
C ASN A 4 4.55 -15.66 14.92
N ARG A 5 3.23 -15.48 14.77
CA ARG A 5 2.61 -14.35 14.06
C ARG A 5 2.99 -13.01 14.67
N GLU A 6 3.21 -12.96 15.97
CA GLU A 6 3.55 -11.73 16.69
C GLU A 6 4.97 -11.25 16.36
N ILE A 7 5.93 -12.20 16.26
CA ILE A 7 7.30 -11.89 15.83
C ILE A 7 7.32 -11.41 14.37
N ALA A 8 6.56 -12.08 13.50
CA ALA A 8 6.44 -11.70 12.09
C ALA A 8 5.85 -10.29 11.92
N GLY A 9 4.77 -9.98 12.64
CA GLY A 9 4.16 -8.64 12.63
C GLY A 9 5.10 -7.56 13.17
N SER A 10 5.79 -7.85 14.28
CA SER A 10 6.77 -6.92 14.86
C SER A 10 7.93 -6.64 13.91
N PHE A 11 8.41 -7.65 13.18
CA PHE A 11 9.47 -7.48 12.19
C PHE A 11 9.02 -6.61 11.00
N VAL A 12 7.81 -6.82 10.50
CA VAL A 12 7.24 -5.97 9.43
C VAL A 12 7.09 -4.53 9.92
N ALA A 13 6.54 -4.32 11.11
CA ALA A 13 6.43 -2.98 11.70
C ALA A 13 7.80 -2.30 11.85
N PHE A 14 8.83 -3.03 12.28
CA PHE A 14 10.19 -2.51 12.34
C PHE A 14 10.73 -2.07 10.97
N LEU A 15 10.51 -2.86 9.91
CA LEU A 15 10.87 -2.46 8.55
C LEU A 15 10.13 -1.20 8.09
N MET A 16 8.84 -1.07 8.44
CA MET A 16 8.04 0.12 8.12
C MET A 16 8.60 1.37 8.79
N VAL A 17 8.97 1.28 10.09
CA VAL A 17 9.60 2.39 10.82
C VAL A 17 10.92 2.79 10.17
N ILE A 18 11.78 1.83 9.80
CA ILE A 18 13.05 2.13 9.11
C ILE A 18 12.78 2.86 7.79
N CYS A 19 11.88 2.34 6.96
CA CYS A 19 11.51 2.98 5.70
C CYS A 19 11.01 4.41 5.93
N LEU A 20 10.17 4.62 6.93
CA LEU A 20 9.62 5.94 7.27
C LEU A 20 10.72 6.92 7.70
N LEU A 21 11.61 6.51 8.60
CA LEU A 21 12.73 7.33 9.05
C LEU A 21 13.63 7.73 7.87
N LEU A 22 13.98 6.78 7.01
CA LEU A 22 14.82 7.04 5.84
C LEU A 22 14.13 7.97 4.83
N LEU A 23 12.82 7.82 4.61
CA LEU A 23 12.05 8.72 3.74
C LEU A 23 12.05 10.16 4.29
N VAL A 24 11.87 10.33 5.60
CA VAL A 24 11.88 11.65 6.24
C VAL A 24 13.27 12.30 6.11
N VAL A 25 14.34 11.53 6.35
CA VAL A 25 15.73 12.01 6.21
C VAL A 25 16.03 12.39 4.76
N LYS A 26 15.66 11.53 3.80
CA LYS A 26 15.92 11.75 2.36
C LYS A 26 14.88 12.60 1.64
N ARG A 27 13.88 13.16 2.33
CA ARG A 27 12.75 13.88 1.71
C ARG A 27 13.14 14.95 0.68
N ARG A 28 14.30 15.61 0.85
CA ARG A 28 14.81 16.64 -0.07
C ARG A 28 15.31 16.09 -1.42
N GLN A 29 15.66 14.80 -1.44
CA GLN A 29 16.15 14.07 -2.61
C GLN A 29 15.02 13.37 -3.38
N LEU A 30 13.80 13.34 -2.84
CA LEU A 30 12.64 12.71 -3.46
C LEU A 30 11.93 13.69 -4.41
N GLU A 31 11.16 13.15 -5.36
CA GLU A 31 10.36 13.97 -6.28
C GLU A 31 9.26 14.77 -5.57
N LYS A 32 8.74 15.79 -6.27
CA LYS A 32 7.58 16.56 -5.82
C LYS A 32 6.40 15.62 -5.58
N GLY A 33 5.70 15.83 -4.46
CA GLY A 33 4.57 15.00 -4.05
C GLY A 33 4.91 13.80 -3.18
N SER A 34 6.20 13.52 -2.94
CA SER A 34 6.66 12.51 -1.97
C SER A 34 6.08 12.68 -0.56
N SER A 35 5.63 13.89 -0.18
CA SER A 35 4.90 14.13 1.07
C SER A 35 3.62 13.29 1.20
N TYR A 36 2.88 13.06 0.10
CA TYR A 36 1.69 12.20 0.13
C TYR A 36 2.06 10.75 0.46
N PHE A 37 3.14 10.25 -0.13
CA PHE A 37 3.63 8.89 0.15
C PHE A 37 4.16 8.75 1.58
N ILE A 38 4.89 9.75 2.08
CA ILE A 38 5.35 9.79 3.48
C ILE A 38 4.16 9.82 4.44
N ALA A 39 3.13 10.62 4.15
CA ALA A 39 1.92 10.67 4.96
C ALA A 39 1.19 9.31 4.96
N ALA A 40 1.06 8.68 3.79
CA ALA A 40 0.45 7.35 3.66
C ALA A 40 1.20 6.32 4.52
N LEU A 41 2.53 6.28 4.41
CA LEU A 41 3.34 5.34 5.18
C LEU A 41 3.31 5.65 6.69
N THR A 42 3.23 6.93 7.08
CA THR A 42 3.05 7.32 8.48
C THR A 42 1.74 6.76 9.04
N ILE A 43 0.62 7.00 8.35
CA ILE A 43 -0.70 6.51 8.78
C ILE A 43 -0.71 4.99 8.84
N LEU A 44 -0.19 4.32 7.81
CA LEU A 44 -0.11 2.87 7.74
C LEU A 44 0.71 2.29 8.91
N THR A 45 1.89 2.84 9.18
CA THR A 45 2.77 2.41 10.27
C THR A 45 2.14 2.65 11.64
N PHE A 46 1.48 3.81 11.82
CA PHE A 46 0.79 4.13 13.05
C PHE A 46 -0.37 3.16 13.32
N ILE A 47 -1.20 2.86 12.32
CA ILE A 47 -2.32 1.93 12.46
C ILE A 47 -1.81 0.52 12.79
N GLU A 48 -0.76 0.05 12.13
CA GLU A 48 -0.19 -1.28 12.39
C GLU A 48 0.37 -1.39 13.82
N ILE A 49 1.14 -0.40 14.27
CA ILE A 49 1.65 -0.37 15.65
C ILE A 49 0.50 -0.29 16.64
N PHE A 50 -0.47 0.60 16.41
CA PHE A 50 -1.62 0.77 17.30
C PHE A 50 -2.45 -0.51 17.40
N CYS A 51 -2.78 -1.15 16.28
CA CYS A 51 -3.53 -2.40 16.27
C CYS A 51 -2.76 -3.54 16.95
N THR A 52 -1.43 -3.61 16.76
CA THR A 52 -0.58 -4.60 17.41
C THR A 52 -0.57 -4.42 18.92
N VAL A 53 -0.41 -3.18 19.40
CA VAL A 53 -0.44 -2.85 20.83
C VAL A 53 -1.82 -3.13 21.44
N GLN A 54 -2.90 -2.72 20.78
CA GLN A 54 -4.26 -2.98 21.28
C GLN A 54 -4.54 -4.48 21.39
N ARG A 55 -4.14 -5.29 20.39
CA ARG A 55 -4.32 -6.75 20.44
C ARG A 55 -3.50 -7.43 21.54
N PHE A 56 -2.39 -6.82 21.96
CA PHE A 56 -1.60 -7.31 23.09
C PHE A 56 -2.37 -7.15 24.41
N PHE A 57 -3.11 -6.05 24.58
CA PHE A 57 -3.93 -5.79 25.78
C PHE A 57 -5.31 -6.45 25.72
N ASP A 58 -5.95 -6.46 24.55
CA ASP A 58 -7.26 -7.06 24.30
C ASP A 58 -7.22 -7.91 23.02
N LYS A 59 -7.17 -9.23 23.21
CA LYS A 59 -7.16 -10.20 22.11
C LYS A 59 -8.44 -10.18 21.27
N THR A 60 -9.53 -9.60 21.76
CA THR A 60 -10.82 -9.51 21.06
C THR A 60 -11.02 -8.18 20.32
N PHE A 61 -10.03 -7.29 20.38
CA PHE A 61 -10.09 -5.98 19.73
C PHE A 61 -10.36 -6.09 18.22
N ASN A 62 -11.50 -5.54 17.78
CA ASN A 62 -11.84 -5.47 16.36
C ASN A 62 -11.12 -4.32 15.67
N SER A 63 -10.03 -4.63 14.97
CA SER A 63 -9.27 -3.65 14.21
C SER A 63 -9.93 -3.21 12.90
N SER A 64 -11.00 -3.88 12.45
CA SER A 64 -11.56 -3.71 11.09
C SER A 64 -11.88 -2.25 10.78
N ILE A 65 -12.46 -1.51 11.73
CA ILE A 65 -12.81 -0.09 11.55
C ILE A 65 -11.57 0.74 11.19
N LEU A 66 -10.44 0.51 11.88
CA LEU A 66 -9.19 1.23 11.63
C LEU A 66 -8.57 0.85 10.29
N TYR A 67 -8.66 -0.43 9.88
CA TYR A 67 -8.22 -0.86 8.56
C TYR A 67 -9.08 -0.26 7.45
N VAL A 68 -10.41 -0.27 7.60
CA VAL A 68 -11.34 0.25 6.59
C VAL A 68 -11.20 1.77 6.43
N ILE A 69 -11.25 2.52 7.52
CA ILE A 69 -11.16 3.98 7.43
C ILE A 69 -9.72 4.42 7.22
N GLY A 70 -8.78 3.88 7.99
CA GLY A 70 -7.40 4.34 7.97
C GLY A 70 -6.65 3.87 6.73
N ILE A 71 -6.75 2.59 6.38
CA ILE A 71 -5.98 2.01 5.28
C ILE A 71 -6.76 2.08 3.97
N ASN A 72 -7.94 1.47 3.90
CA ASN A 72 -8.71 1.40 2.65
C ASN A 72 -9.12 2.80 2.15
N PHE A 73 -9.48 3.72 3.06
CA PHE A 73 -9.75 5.10 2.65
C PHE A 73 -8.48 5.98 2.61
N PHE A 74 -7.90 6.33 3.76
CA PHE A 74 -6.86 7.37 3.79
C PHE A 74 -5.56 6.96 3.10
N VAL A 75 -5.03 5.76 3.36
CA VAL A 75 -3.75 5.32 2.78
C VAL A 75 -3.86 5.17 1.26
N PHE A 76 -4.90 4.51 0.75
CA PHE A 76 -5.11 4.38 -0.70
C PHE A 76 -5.33 5.74 -1.38
N LEU A 77 -6.13 6.63 -0.78
CA LEU A 77 -6.33 7.97 -1.32
C LEU A 77 -4.99 8.72 -1.44
N LEU A 78 -4.15 8.66 -0.41
CA LEU A 78 -2.83 9.29 -0.43
C LEU A 78 -1.91 8.67 -1.48
N PHE A 79 -1.97 7.36 -1.74
CA PHE A 79 -1.21 6.76 -2.84
C PHE A 79 -1.72 7.23 -4.21
N LEU A 80 -3.03 7.32 -4.41
CA LEU A 80 -3.58 7.84 -5.67
C LEU A 80 -3.20 9.32 -5.89
N LEU A 81 -3.24 10.13 -4.84
CA LEU A 81 -2.79 11.54 -4.87
C LEU A 81 -1.28 11.66 -5.10
N TYR A 82 -0.48 10.76 -4.52
CA TYR A 82 0.95 10.65 -4.82
C TYR A 82 1.18 10.43 -6.32
N PHE A 83 0.52 9.44 -6.92
CA PHE A 83 0.66 9.20 -8.37
C PHE A 83 0.14 10.36 -9.22
N GLN A 84 -0.96 11.00 -8.81
CA GLN A 84 -1.47 12.21 -9.48
C GLN A 84 -0.42 13.33 -9.54
N SER A 85 0.35 13.49 -8.46
CA SER A 85 1.33 14.55 -8.33
C SER A 85 2.59 14.33 -9.19
N ILE A 86 2.94 13.06 -9.46
CA ILE A 86 4.16 12.68 -10.20
C ILE A 86 3.93 12.57 -11.70
N LEU A 87 2.70 12.29 -12.14
CA LEU A 87 2.38 12.35 -13.55
C LEU A 87 2.74 13.73 -14.11
N LEU A 88 3.27 13.78 -15.33
CA LEU A 88 3.68 15.00 -16.01
C LEU A 88 2.68 15.33 -17.12
N SER A 89 2.27 14.32 -17.90
CA SER A 89 1.31 14.48 -18.98
C SER A 89 -0.07 14.88 -18.48
N LYS A 90 -0.62 15.97 -19.03
CA LYS A 90 -1.99 16.42 -18.73
C LYS A 90 -3.04 15.35 -19.03
N LYS A 91 -2.84 14.55 -20.09
CA LYS A 91 -3.76 13.46 -20.46
C LYS A 91 -3.76 12.38 -19.38
N LEU A 92 -2.58 11.91 -18.96
CA LEU A 92 -2.47 10.89 -17.92
C LEU A 92 -3.00 11.38 -16.56
N LYS A 93 -2.75 12.65 -16.22
CA LYS A 93 -3.34 13.29 -15.02
C LYS A 93 -4.87 13.29 -15.02
N LYS A 94 -5.50 13.51 -16.17
CA LYS A 94 -6.97 13.46 -16.27
C LYS A 94 -7.48 12.03 -16.04
N ILE A 95 -6.84 11.03 -16.64
CA ILE A 95 -7.20 9.63 -16.45
C ILE A 95 -7.03 9.22 -14.98
N ASN A 96 -5.89 9.56 -14.37
CA ASN A 96 -5.65 9.25 -12.97
C ASN A 96 -6.59 10.01 -12.01
N PHE A 97 -6.99 11.23 -12.35
CA PHE A 97 -8.04 11.95 -11.63
C PHE A 97 -9.39 11.21 -11.71
N SER A 98 -9.76 10.67 -12.88
CA SER A 98 -10.94 9.82 -13.00
C SER A 98 -10.85 8.56 -12.12
N LEU A 99 -9.67 7.94 -11.98
CA LEU A 99 -9.46 6.83 -11.05
C LEU A 99 -9.68 7.23 -9.60
N ILE A 100 -9.22 8.42 -9.18
CA ILE A 100 -9.48 8.97 -7.84
C ILE A 100 -10.98 9.17 -7.61
N VAL A 101 -11.70 9.72 -8.59
CA VAL A 101 -13.15 9.92 -8.48
C VAL A 101 -13.87 8.57 -8.36
N LEU A 102 -13.49 7.57 -9.17
CA LEU A 102 -14.04 6.22 -9.09
C LEU A 102 -13.75 5.56 -7.74
N PHE A 103 -12.55 5.77 -7.18
CA PHE A 103 -12.19 5.29 -5.84
C PHE A 103 -13.12 5.89 -4.77
N LEU A 104 -13.33 7.20 -4.78
CA LEU A 104 -14.22 7.86 -3.82
C LEU A 104 -15.67 7.38 -3.96
N LEU A 105 -16.16 7.23 -5.19
CA LEU A 105 -17.50 6.69 -5.45
C LEU A 105 -17.63 5.25 -4.96
N ASN A 106 -16.65 4.39 -5.26
CA ASN A 106 -16.63 3.00 -4.80
C ASN A 106 -16.71 2.92 -3.27
N TYR A 107 -15.90 3.71 -2.56
CA TYR A 107 -15.89 3.71 -1.10
C TYR A 107 -17.23 4.22 -0.53
N LEU A 108 -17.76 5.32 -1.05
CA LEU A 108 -19.04 5.89 -0.60
C LEU A 108 -20.22 4.94 -0.85
N VAL A 109 -20.31 4.36 -2.05
CA VAL A 109 -21.37 3.39 -2.38
C VAL A 109 -21.24 2.15 -1.50
N SER A 110 -20.03 1.64 -1.29
CA SER A 110 -19.82 0.48 -0.42
C SER A 110 -20.24 0.78 1.03
N ALA A 111 -19.91 1.96 1.55
CA ALA A 111 -20.29 2.38 2.90
C ALA A 111 -21.81 2.56 3.07
N MET A 112 -22.54 2.92 2.00
CA MET A 112 -24.00 3.09 2.03
C MET A 112 -24.77 1.77 1.83
N VAL A 113 -24.23 0.86 1.02
CA VAL A 113 -24.92 -0.38 0.62
C VAL A 113 -24.69 -1.53 1.60
N PHE A 114 -23.50 -1.63 2.21
CA PHE A 114 -23.15 -2.75 3.08
C PHE A 114 -23.24 -2.34 4.56
N GLU A 115 -24.21 -2.87 5.30
CA GLU A 115 -24.43 -2.55 6.73
C GLU A 115 -23.20 -2.82 7.62
N ASN A 116 -22.41 -3.84 7.28
CA ASN A 116 -21.21 -4.23 8.04
C ASN A 116 -19.89 -3.72 7.44
N PHE A 117 -19.92 -2.71 6.57
CA PHE A 117 -18.75 -2.21 5.84
C PHE A 117 -17.57 -1.84 6.75
N PHE A 118 -17.86 -1.25 7.92
CA PHE A 118 -16.83 -0.81 8.87
C PHE A 118 -16.45 -1.91 9.88
N THR A 119 -17.35 -2.84 10.15
CA THR A 119 -17.20 -3.84 11.22
C THR A 119 -16.56 -5.14 10.71
N ILE A 120 -16.74 -5.46 9.43
CA ILE A 120 -16.17 -6.61 8.74
C ILE A 120 -15.35 -6.11 7.55
N PHE A 121 -14.18 -6.70 7.31
CA PHE A 121 -13.31 -6.30 6.20
C PHE A 121 -14.01 -6.45 4.83
N PRO A 122 -14.20 -5.36 4.06
CA PRO A 122 -14.99 -5.36 2.84
C PRO A 122 -14.15 -5.80 1.64
N PHE A 123 -14.01 -7.12 1.46
CA PHE A 123 -13.14 -7.72 0.45
C PHE A 123 -13.37 -7.18 -0.98
N PHE A 124 -14.62 -7.10 -1.45
CA PHE A 124 -14.93 -6.61 -2.79
C PHE A 124 -14.54 -5.14 -3.00
N SER A 125 -14.78 -4.31 -2.00
CA SER A 125 -14.41 -2.89 -2.06
C SER A 125 -12.88 -2.74 -2.14
N TYR A 126 -12.16 -3.46 -1.27
CA TYR A 126 -10.70 -3.50 -1.27
C TYR A 126 -10.12 -4.03 -2.59
N PHE A 127 -10.72 -5.07 -3.18
CA PHE A 127 -10.32 -5.58 -4.50
C PHE A 127 -10.37 -4.48 -5.57
N LEU A 128 -11.47 -3.73 -5.63
CA LEU A 128 -11.61 -2.62 -6.58
C LEU A 128 -10.60 -1.50 -6.30
N GLU A 129 -10.33 -1.19 -5.03
CA GLU A 129 -9.30 -0.21 -4.64
C GLU A 129 -7.91 -0.61 -5.16
N VAL A 130 -7.53 -1.89 -5.03
CA VAL A 130 -6.25 -2.40 -5.57
C VAL A 130 -6.21 -2.35 -7.09
N VAL A 131 -7.32 -2.66 -7.77
CA VAL A 131 -7.41 -2.52 -9.24
C VAL A 131 -7.21 -1.05 -9.65
N LEU A 132 -7.88 -0.11 -9.00
CA LEU A 132 -7.73 1.32 -9.29
C LEU A 132 -6.29 1.81 -9.04
N LEU A 133 -5.69 1.40 -7.92
CA LEU A 133 -4.29 1.68 -7.59
C LEU A 133 -3.34 1.12 -8.65
N SER A 134 -3.56 -0.11 -9.11
CA SER A 134 -2.76 -0.73 -10.17
C SER A 134 -2.88 0.04 -11.49
N GLY A 135 -4.06 0.60 -11.80
CA GLY A 135 -4.27 1.50 -12.93
C GLY A 135 -3.41 2.76 -12.82
N SER A 136 -3.38 3.40 -11.64
CA SER A 136 -2.51 4.56 -11.38
C SER A 136 -1.03 4.23 -11.54
N ILE A 137 -0.59 3.08 -11.02
CA ILE A 137 0.77 2.59 -11.17
C ILE A 137 1.11 2.38 -12.65
N PHE A 138 0.22 1.75 -13.41
CA PHE A 138 0.40 1.53 -14.84
C PHE A 138 0.60 2.85 -15.60
N LEU A 139 -0.19 3.89 -15.29
CA LEU A 139 -0.03 5.20 -15.93
C LEU A 139 1.35 5.81 -15.67
N VAL A 140 1.85 5.73 -14.44
CA VAL A 140 3.18 6.24 -14.06
C VAL A 140 4.28 5.43 -14.72
N MET A 141 4.18 4.10 -14.73
CA MET A 141 5.14 3.21 -15.40
C MET A 141 5.17 3.46 -16.91
N SER A 142 4.01 3.58 -17.55
CA SER A 142 3.89 3.90 -18.97
C SER A 142 4.54 5.24 -19.33
N GLN A 143 4.34 6.28 -18.50
CA GLN A 143 5.03 7.55 -18.70
C GLN A 143 6.55 7.40 -18.54
N THR A 144 6.99 6.66 -17.51
CA THR A 144 8.41 6.51 -17.16
C THR A 144 9.17 5.80 -18.27
N PHE A 145 8.62 4.69 -18.80
CA PHE A 145 9.23 3.93 -19.89
C PHE A 145 9.24 4.67 -21.24
N ASN A 146 8.30 5.59 -21.45
CA ASN A 146 8.26 6.44 -22.66
C ASN A 146 8.99 7.79 -22.47
N SER A 147 9.89 7.89 -21.49
CA SER A 147 10.64 9.12 -21.18
C SER A 147 12.12 8.84 -20.94
N ASP A 148 12.96 9.88 -20.98
CA ASP A 148 14.40 9.76 -20.74
C ASP A 148 14.74 9.24 -19.33
N LYS A 149 13.78 9.26 -18.40
CA LYS A 149 13.91 8.66 -17.06
C LYS A 149 14.19 7.15 -17.10
N ILE A 150 13.93 6.48 -18.22
CA ILE A 150 14.28 5.06 -18.41
C ILE A 150 15.78 4.80 -18.24
N LEU A 151 16.64 5.75 -18.61
CA LEU A 151 18.10 5.61 -18.50
C LEU A 151 18.61 5.69 -17.05
N GLY A 152 17.83 6.32 -16.16
CA GLY A 152 18.13 6.52 -14.75
C GLY A 152 17.22 5.72 -13.80
N LEU A 153 16.54 4.68 -14.30
CA LEU A 153 15.50 3.93 -13.60
C LEU A 153 15.90 3.45 -12.19
N GLY A 154 17.16 3.06 -12.02
CA GLY A 154 17.69 2.64 -10.72
C GLY A 154 17.69 3.73 -9.64
N HIS A 155 17.71 5.01 -10.03
CA HIS A 155 17.72 6.17 -9.14
C HIS A 155 16.36 6.86 -9.03
N TYR A 156 15.42 6.52 -9.91
CA TYR A 156 14.09 7.13 -9.94
C TYR A 156 13.17 6.57 -8.86
N PHE A 157 13.01 7.30 -7.75
CA PHE A 157 12.24 6.84 -6.59
C PHE A 157 10.80 6.38 -6.89
N PRO A 158 9.99 7.10 -7.71
CA PRO A 158 8.63 6.67 -8.03
C PRO A 158 8.54 5.27 -8.66
N PHE A 159 9.55 4.82 -9.41
CA PHE A 159 9.58 3.46 -9.94
C PHE A 159 9.66 2.40 -8.84
N TRP A 160 10.51 2.61 -7.83
CA TRP A 160 10.63 1.70 -6.70
C TRP A 160 9.36 1.67 -5.86
N VAL A 161 8.67 2.82 -5.73
CA VAL A 161 7.35 2.87 -5.08
C VAL A 161 6.32 2.06 -5.86
N CYS A 162 6.27 2.20 -7.19
CA CYS A 162 5.38 1.38 -8.04
C CYS A 162 5.60 -0.12 -7.81
N ILE A 163 6.84 -0.59 -7.84
CA ILE A 163 7.14 -2.02 -7.64
C ILE A 163 6.77 -2.46 -6.23
N SER A 164 7.17 -1.70 -5.20
CA SER A 164 6.87 -2.03 -3.81
C SER A 164 5.36 -2.15 -3.56
N LEU A 165 4.57 -1.19 -4.07
CA LEU A 165 3.11 -1.22 -3.94
C LEU A 165 2.47 -2.35 -4.75
N LEU A 166 2.94 -2.65 -5.97
CA LEU A 166 2.45 -3.80 -6.73
C LEU A 166 2.72 -5.10 -5.98
N VAL A 167 3.96 -5.32 -5.52
CA VAL A 167 4.32 -6.53 -4.77
C VAL A 167 3.47 -6.66 -3.52
N THR A 168 3.31 -5.58 -2.76
CA THR A 168 2.55 -5.60 -1.50
C THR A 168 1.06 -5.81 -1.75
N TYR A 169 0.41 -4.96 -2.54
CA TYR A 169 -1.05 -4.96 -2.67
C TYR A 169 -1.58 -6.01 -3.65
N LEU A 170 -0.93 -6.23 -4.80
CA LEU A 170 -1.29 -7.34 -5.69
C LEU A 170 -0.81 -8.68 -5.15
N GLY A 171 0.27 -8.75 -4.37
CA GLY A 171 0.70 -10.00 -3.76
C GLY A 171 -0.24 -10.46 -2.64
N VAL A 172 -0.83 -9.52 -1.89
CA VAL A 172 -1.81 -9.80 -0.83
C VAL A 172 -3.16 -10.23 -1.40
N LEU A 173 -3.55 -9.71 -2.56
CA LEU A 173 -4.89 -9.90 -3.12
C LEU A 173 -5.24 -11.38 -3.41
N PRO A 174 -4.41 -12.19 -4.10
CA PRO A 174 -4.65 -13.63 -4.26
C PRO A 174 -4.76 -14.37 -2.94
N LEU A 175 -3.97 -13.98 -1.92
CA LEU A 175 -4.04 -14.58 -0.59
C LEU A 175 -5.41 -14.34 0.05
N LEU A 176 -5.94 -13.12 -0.09
CA LEU A 176 -7.27 -12.77 0.40
C LEU A 176 -8.38 -13.46 -0.39
N VAL A 177 -8.27 -13.56 -1.72
CA VAL A 177 -9.22 -14.32 -2.56
C VAL A 177 -9.30 -15.77 -2.08
N ILE A 178 -8.15 -16.43 -1.91
CA ILE A 178 -8.13 -17.83 -1.49
C ILE A 178 -8.67 -17.97 -0.07
N SER A 179 -8.34 -17.05 0.85
CA SER A 179 -8.90 -17.06 2.20
C SER A 179 -10.42 -16.86 2.23
N TYR A 180 -10.97 -16.05 1.30
CA TYR A 180 -12.39 -15.76 1.22
C TYR A 180 -13.20 -16.85 0.52
N THR A 181 -12.64 -17.45 -0.55
CA THR A 181 -13.32 -18.45 -1.39
C THR A 181 -13.10 -19.89 -0.95
N ALA A 182 -11.92 -20.20 -0.40
CA ALA A 182 -11.53 -21.55 -0.04
C ALA A 182 -11.46 -21.66 1.49
N THR A 183 -12.62 -21.70 2.13
CA THR A 183 -12.80 -21.73 3.58
C THR A 183 -12.07 -22.89 4.30
N ASN A 184 -11.47 -23.86 3.57
CA ASN A 184 -10.85 -25.07 4.13
C ASN A 184 -9.55 -25.58 3.46
N LEU A 185 -8.96 -24.91 2.44
CA LEU A 185 -7.86 -25.52 1.66
C LEU A 185 -6.43 -25.03 2.01
N ILE A 186 -6.27 -23.81 2.52
CA ILE A 186 -4.95 -23.31 2.92
C ILE A 186 -4.80 -23.41 4.44
N ASN A 187 -3.75 -24.11 4.87
CA ASN A 187 -3.31 -24.07 6.26
C ASN A 187 -3.05 -22.61 6.65
N LEU A 188 -3.73 -22.16 7.71
CA LEU A 188 -3.69 -20.79 8.23
C LEU A 188 -2.25 -20.28 8.45
N ASN A 189 -1.30 -21.18 8.74
CA ASN A 189 0.12 -20.84 8.83
C ASN A 189 0.77 -20.52 7.48
N ILE A 190 0.41 -21.23 6.40
CA ILE A 190 0.92 -20.96 5.03
C ILE A 190 0.45 -19.57 4.58
N PHE A 191 -0.83 -19.24 4.84
CA PHE A 191 -1.37 -17.90 4.56
C PHE A 191 -0.52 -16.81 5.23
N PHE A 192 -0.25 -16.94 6.53
CA PHE A 192 0.54 -15.94 7.26
C PHE A 192 2.00 -15.88 6.86
N VAL A 193 2.62 -17.00 6.47
CA VAL A 193 3.99 -17.02 5.94
C VAL A 193 4.05 -16.29 4.60
N LEU A 194 3.10 -16.54 3.69
CA LEU A 194 3.04 -15.85 2.41
C LEU A 194 2.77 -14.35 2.60
N LEU A 195 1.85 -13.99 3.48
CA LEU A 195 1.57 -12.59 3.83
C LEU A 195 2.81 -11.89 4.37
N PHE A 196 3.57 -12.55 5.24
CA PHE A 196 4.83 -12.04 5.77
C PHE A 196 5.87 -11.83 4.65
N LEU A 197 6.09 -12.84 3.81
CA LEU A 197 7.07 -12.77 2.72
C LEU A 197 6.74 -11.66 1.72
N VAL A 198 5.47 -11.49 1.35
CA VAL A 198 5.02 -10.43 0.46
C VAL A 198 5.30 -9.05 1.06
N ASN A 199 4.98 -8.83 2.33
CA ASN A 199 5.26 -7.56 3.02
C ASN A 199 6.76 -7.29 3.12
N VAL A 200 7.56 -8.29 3.53
CA VAL A 200 9.02 -8.14 3.62
C VAL A 200 9.62 -7.81 2.25
N ALA A 201 9.19 -8.50 1.19
CA ALA A 201 9.62 -8.20 -0.17
C ALA A 201 9.25 -6.76 -0.58
N GLY A 202 7.99 -6.36 -0.36
CA GLY A 202 7.51 -5.02 -0.65
C GLY A 202 8.31 -3.92 0.06
N TYR A 203 8.52 -4.04 1.37
CA TYR A 203 9.29 -3.05 2.13
C TYR A 203 10.78 -3.08 1.84
N THR A 204 11.36 -4.24 1.52
CA THR A 204 12.77 -4.33 1.11
C THR A 204 13.01 -3.62 -0.22
N ILE A 205 12.10 -3.80 -1.19
CA ILE A 205 12.13 -3.08 -2.47
C ILE A 205 12.03 -1.57 -2.23
N LEU A 206 11.13 -1.13 -1.34
CA LEU A 206 11.02 0.28 -0.98
C LEU A 206 12.31 0.80 -0.36
N LEU A 207 12.90 0.06 0.58
CA LEU A 207 14.15 0.44 1.25
C LEU A 207 15.29 0.60 0.24
N LEU A 208 15.45 -0.35 -0.68
CA LEU A 208 16.41 -0.24 -1.79
C LEU A 208 16.16 1.01 -2.63
N GLY A 209 14.89 1.30 -2.94
CA GLY A 209 14.50 2.50 -3.66
C GLY A 209 14.87 3.78 -2.94
N ILE A 210 14.63 3.87 -1.63
CA ILE A 210 15.00 5.03 -0.81
C ILE A 210 16.53 5.21 -0.78
N LEU A 211 17.29 4.12 -0.64
CA LEU A 211 18.76 4.19 -0.61
C LEU A 211 19.35 4.62 -1.96
N LYS A 212 18.80 4.13 -3.07
CA LYS A 212 19.26 4.46 -4.42
C LYS A 212 18.72 5.79 -4.96
N ALA A 213 17.66 6.33 -4.36
CA ALA A 213 17.04 7.58 -4.77
C ALA A 213 18.10 8.71 -4.84
N LYS A 214 18.21 9.29 -6.03
CA LYS A 214 18.93 10.53 -6.28
C LYS A 214 17.98 11.49 -6.97
N ARG A 215 18.15 12.78 -6.69
CA ARG A 215 17.38 13.81 -7.37
C ARG A 215 18.07 14.07 -8.71
N ASP A 216 17.39 13.76 -9.80
CA ASP A 216 17.81 14.21 -11.13
C ASP A 216 17.77 15.76 -11.08
N ILE A 217 18.94 16.38 -11.29
CA ILE A 217 19.11 17.84 -11.36
C ILE A 217 18.68 18.31 -12.75
#